data_AF-A0AA40HLL3-F1
#
_entry.id   AF-A0AA40HLL3-F1
#
_cell.length_a   1.000
_cell.length_b   1.000
_cell.length_c   1.000
_cell.angle_alpha   90.00
_cell.angle_beta   90.00
_cell.angle_gamma   90.00
#
_symmetry.space_group_name_H-M   'P 1'
#
loop_
_entity.id
_entity.type
_entity.pdbx_description
1 polymer ?
#
loop_
_entity_poly.entity_id
_entity_poly.type
_entity_poly.pdbx_seq_one_letter_code
_entity_poly.pdbx_strand_id
1 'polypeptide(L)'
;MLELPSIYRRVYDQPFHSPVLEKEALSKNPGVLDLTNLTCLLSEKANEFLMKNRVQTFYQQELEMVESLLSLANQPVIHSACSKQADFKNDTTSKAIHSIFKNAIKLLQEKGFIYQKDCGFDNLFYVTKEDKELHRKIHRIIQEDCQKPNHMEKGCHFRHILACARLSLNPGLSEPVLQQVLELLEDQSDIVSTTEHYYIAF
;
A
#
# COMPACT_ATOMS: atom_id res chain seq x y z
N MET A 1 27.73 27.75 42.13
CA MET A 1 27.94 27.29 40.73
C MET A 1 27.93 25.76 40.62
N LEU A 2 27.05 25.04 41.33
CA LEU A 2 27.04 23.56 41.34
C LEU A 2 25.97 22.94 40.43
N GLU A 3 25.06 23.74 39.88
CA GLU A 3 23.93 23.22 39.09
C GLU A 3 24.21 23.15 37.58
N LEU A 4 25.23 23.86 37.10
CA LEU A 4 25.59 23.83 35.68
C LEU A 4 26.09 22.44 35.24
N PRO A 5 26.98 21.76 36.00
CA PRO A 5 27.45 20.43 35.62
C PRO A 5 26.35 19.35 35.63
N SER A 6 25.34 19.49 36.48
CA SER A 6 24.23 18.52 36.57
C SER A 6 23.22 18.69 35.44
N ILE A 7 22.98 19.92 34.99
CA ILE A 7 22.12 20.21 33.83
C ILE A 7 22.75 19.66 32.54
N TYR A 8 24.05 19.89 32.32
CA TYR A 8 24.75 19.37 31.15
C TYR A 8 24.68 17.84 31.06
N ARG A 9 24.97 17.12 32.16
CA ARG A 9 24.90 15.66 32.20
C ARG A 9 23.50 15.07 31.98
N ARG A 10 22.46 15.78 32.38
CA ARG A 10 21.06 15.29 32.27
C ARG A 10 20.41 15.61 30.94
N VAL A 11 20.80 16.72 30.30
CA VAL A 11 20.07 17.25 29.14
C VAL A 11 20.90 17.22 27.87
N TYR A 12 22.17 17.64 27.96
CA TYR A 12 23.01 17.85 26.77
C TYR A 12 23.94 16.68 26.47
N ASP A 13 24.39 15.97 27.50
CA ASP A 13 25.24 14.78 27.35
C ASP A 13 24.43 13.49 27.11
N GLN A 14 23.09 13.55 27.25
CA GLN A 14 22.24 12.42 26.92
C GLN A 14 22.01 12.36 25.41
N PRO A 15 22.19 11.18 24.78
CA PRO A 15 21.84 11.01 23.38
C PRO A 15 20.34 11.25 23.19
N PHE A 16 19.99 11.90 22.09
CA PHE A 16 18.60 12.20 21.76
C PHE A 16 17.85 10.93 21.37
N HIS A 17 16.89 10.52 22.21
CA HIS A 17 15.98 9.41 21.94
C HIS A 17 14.71 9.96 21.28
N SER A 18 14.59 9.77 19.97
CA SER A 18 13.37 10.08 19.23
C SER A 18 12.54 8.80 19.05
N PRO A 19 11.24 8.78 19.38
CA PRO A 19 10.39 7.61 19.17
C PRO A 19 10.23 7.26 17.67
N VAL A 20 10.64 8.15 16.77
CA VAL A 20 10.69 7.91 15.31
C VAL A 20 11.95 7.10 14.94
N LEU A 21 13.11 7.41 15.52
CA LEU A 21 14.37 6.67 15.33
C LEU A 21 14.34 5.29 16.00
N GLU A 22 13.62 5.16 17.12
CA GLU A 22 13.42 3.86 17.77
C GLU A 22 12.54 2.91 16.95
N LYS A 23 11.57 3.43 16.18
CA LYS A 23 10.80 2.63 15.21
C LYS A 23 11.66 2.11 14.05
N GLU A 24 12.62 2.92 13.58
CA GLU A 24 13.61 2.47 12.59
C GLU A 24 14.57 1.42 13.18
N ALA A 25 14.95 1.53 14.46
CA ALA A 25 15.75 0.50 15.14
C ALA A 25 14.96 -0.81 15.38
N LEU A 26 13.65 -0.73 15.61
CA LEU A 26 12.76 -1.89 15.76
C LEU A 26 12.63 -2.70 14.46
N SER A 27 12.85 -2.07 13.30
CA SER A 27 12.91 -2.79 12.00
C SER A 27 14.04 -3.83 11.94
N LYS A 28 15.05 -3.72 12.81
CA LYS A 28 16.23 -4.61 12.85
C LYS A 28 16.11 -5.75 13.85
N ASN A 29 15.20 -5.67 14.82
CA ASN A 29 14.99 -6.71 15.83
C ASN A 29 13.51 -7.14 15.83
N PRO A 30 13.15 -8.23 15.13
CA PRO A 30 11.79 -8.76 15.09
C PRO A 30 11.35 -9.46 16.39
N GLY A 31 12.09 -9.26 17.48
CA GLY A 31 11.79 -9.86 18.76
C GLY A 31 10.54 -9.20 19.34
N VAL A 32 9.38 -9.80 19.05
CA VAL A 32 8.05 -9.51 19.61
C VAL A 32 7.31 -8.35 18.92
N LEU A 33 6.82 -8.59 17.72
CA LEU A 33 5.86 -7.69 17.05
C LEU A 33 4.41 -8.14 17.35
N ASP A 34 3.52 -7.17 17.60
CA ASP A 34 2.07 -7.38 17.56
C ASP A 34 1.63 -7.84 16.16
N LEU A 35 0.53 -8.60 16.07
CA LEU A 35 0.03 -9.16 14.80
C LEU A 35 -0.21 -8.06 13.75
N THR A 36 -0.71 -6.91 14.19
CA THR A 36 -0.98 -5.75 13.35
C THR A 36 0.31 -5.16 12.77
N ASN A 37 1.32 -4.95 13.63
CA ASN A 37 2.63 -4.44 13.24
C ASN A 37 3.35 -5.41 12.29
N LEU A 38 3.27 -6.72 12.56
CA LEU A 38 3.84 -7.73 11.68
C LEU A 38 3.18 -7.70 10.29
N THR A 39 1.85 -7.57 10.25
CA THR A 39 1.09 -7.48 8.99
C THR A 39 1.46 -6.21 8.21
N CYS A 40 1.59 -5.07 8.87
CA CYS A 40 2.05 -3.82 8.25
C CYS A 40 3.46 -3.97 7.68
N LEU A 41 4.41 -4.50 8.46
CA LEU A 41 5.79 -4.72 8.03
C LEU A 41 5.87 -5.69 6.84
N LEU A 42 5.09 -6.78 6.89
CA LEU A 42 4.98 -7.71 5.77
C LEU A 42 4.44 -7.03 4.51
N SER A 43 3.42 -6.17 4.65
CA SER A 43 2.86 -5.43 3.51
C SER A 43 3.92 -4.51 2.87
N GLU A 44 4.73 -3.82 3.66
CA GLU A 44 5.80 -2.95 3.17
C GLU A 44 6.89 -3.76 2.45
N LYS A 45 7.34 -4.87 3.04
CA LYS A 45 8.33 -5.76 2.41
C LYS A 45 7.81 -6.45 1.15
N ALA A 46 6.54 -6.82 1.13
CA ALA A 46 5.90 -7.34 -0.08
C ALA A 46 5.86 -6.27 -1.17
N ASN A 47 5.51 -5.02 -0.84
CA ASN A 47 5.53 -3.91 -1.80
C ASN A 47 6.94 -3.65 -2.36
N GLU A 48 7.95 -3.58 -1.49
CA GLU A 48 9.36 -3.44 -1.90
C GLU A 48 9.77 -4.55 -2.88
N PHE A 49 9.39 -5.79 -2.60
CA PHE A 49 9.65 -6.95 -3.46
C PHE A 49 8.98 -6.80 -4.84
N LEU A 50 7.70 -6.43 -4.88
CA LEU A 50 6.95 -6.25 -6.12
C LEU A 50 7.57 -5.16 -7.00
N MET A 51 7.96 -4.04 -6.39
CA MET A 51 8.58 -2.92 -7.10
C MET A 51 9.98 -3.26 -7.60
N LYS A 52 10.80 -3.91 -6.78
CA LYS A 52 12.18 -4.29 -7.15
C LYS A 52 12.21 -5.27 -8.32
N ASN A 53 11.28 -6.23 -8.35
CA ASN A 53 11.22 -7.26 -9.40
C ASN A 53 10.32 -6.88 -10.57
N ARG A 54 9.67 -5.71 -10.54
CA ARG A 54 8.75 -5.23 -11.59
C ARG A 54 7.66 -6.23 -11.93
N VAL A 55 7.09 -6.83 -10.88
CA VAL A 55 6.04 -7.84 -11.01
C VAL A 55 4.78 -7.17 -11.54
N GLN A 56 4.19 -7.72 -12.60
CA GLN A 56 2.95 -7.18 -13.20
C GLN A 56 1.71 -7.77 -12.54
N THR A 57 1.70 -9.09 -12.38
CA THR A 57 0.61 -9.86 -11.78
C THR A 57 1.18 -10.93 -10.89
N PHE A 58 0.47 -11.27 -9.83
CA PHE A 58 0.87 -12.37 -8.96
C PHE A 58 -0.33 -13.03 -8.27
N TYR A 59 -0.12 -14.26 -7.85
CA TYR A 59 -1.00 -14.97 -6.92
C TYR A 59 -0.49 -14.85 -5.49
N GLN A 60 -1.38 -14.87 -4.51
CA GLN A 60 -0.98 -14.85 -3.09
C GLN A 60 0.05 -15.94 -2.76
N GLN A 61 -0.12 -17.15 -3.32
CA GLN A 61 0.77 -18.28 -3.09
C GLN A 61 2.20 -18.02 -3.58
N GLU A 62 2.38 -17.17 -4.60
CA GLU A 62 3.70 -16.81 -5.10
C GLU A 62 4.47 -15.97 -4.09
N LEU A 63 3.79 -15.08 -3.35
CA LEU A 63 4.41 -14.33 -2.25
C LEU A 63 4.72 -15.22 -1.04
N GLU A 64 3.87 -16.23 -0.77
CA GLU A 64 4.10 -17.21 0.30
C GLU A 64 5.32 -18.10 0.03
N MET A 65 5.71 -18.30 -1.24
CA MET A 65 6.91 -19.06 -1.62
C MET A 65 8.21 -18.25 -1.52
N VAL A 66 8.14 -16.93 -1.34
CA VAL A 66 9.34 -16.08 -1.20
C VAL A 66 9.92 -16.25 0.20
N GLU A 67 11.10 -16.87 0.28
CA GLU A 67 11.76 -17.20 1.55
C GLU A 67 11.85 -16.01 2.52
N SER A 68 12.26 -14.83 2.04
CA SER A 68 12.38 -13.64 2.89
C SER A 68 11.05 -13.16 3.49
N LEU A 69 9.95 -13.28 2.74
CA LEU A 69 8.60 -12.89 3.21
C LEU A 69 8.03 -13.97 4.13
N LEU A 70 8.27 -15.24 3.79
CA LEU A 70 7.84 -16.38 4.58
C LEU A 70 8.54 -16.42 5.95
N SER A 71 9.84 -16.15 6.01
CA SER A 71 10.59 -16.05 7.28
C SER A 71 10.05 -14.93 8.16
N LEU A 72 9.62 -13.82 7.57
CA LEU A 72 9.01 -12.71 8.29
C LEU A 72 7.63 -13.10 8.85
N ALA A 73 6.77 -13.71 8.03
CA ALA A 73 5.43 -14.13 8.44
C ALA A 73 5.43 -15.24 9.51
N ASN A 74 6.51 -16.03 9.59
CA ASN A 74 6.67 -17.12 10.57
C ASN A 74 7.17 -16.67 11.96
N GLN A 75 7.23 -15.36 12.23
CA GLN A 75 7.69 -14.88 13.52
C GLN A 75 6.65 -15.14 14.64
N PRO A 76 7.10 -15.44 15.86
CA PRO A 76 6.21 -15.65 17.00
C PRO A 76 5.49 -14.34 17.36
N VAL A 77 4.16 -14.35 17.29
CA VAL A 77 3.31 -13.18 17.57
C VAL A 77 2.74 -13.27 18.98
N ILE A 78 2.73 -12.15 19.72
CA ILE A 78 1.93 -12.05 20.95
C ILE A 78 0.47 -11.83 20.55
N HIS A 79 -0.38 -12.81 20.82
CA HIS A 79 -1.82 -12.57 20.85
C HIS A 79 -2.12 -11.72 22.09
N SER A 80 -2.25 -10.40 21.94
CA SER A 80 -2.68 -9.55 23.06
C SER A 80 -4.07 -10.01 23.51
N ALA A 81 -4.18 -10.44 24.77
CA ALA A 81 -5.38 -11.06 25.30
C ALA A 81 -6.59 -10.10 25.31
N CYS A 82 -7.59 -10.34 24.45
CA CYS A 82 -9.00 -10.05 24.72
C CYS A 82 -9.95 -10.68 23.68
N SER A 83 -10.32 -11.95 23.85
CA SER A 83 -11.70 -12.40 23.59
C SER A 83 -11.93 -13.78 24.19
N LYS A 84 -13.07 -13.92 24.85
CA LYS A 84 -13.56 -15.10 25.55
C LYS A 84 -13.42 -16.37 24.72
N GLN A 85 -13.01 -17.43 25.40
CA GLN A 85 -13.25 -18.85 25.14
C GLN A 85 -14.28 -19.13 24.04
N ALA A 86 -13.79 -19.39 22.82
CA ALA A 86 -14.48 -20.15 21.79
C ALA A 86 -13.41 -20.83 20.93
N ASP A 87 -13.22 -22.14 21.18
CA ASP A 87 -12.65 -23.14 20.28
C ASP A 87 -11.57 -22.68 19.28
N PHE A 88 -10.39 -22.29 19.76
CA PHE A 88 -9.18 -22.33 18.95
C PHE A 88 -8.76 -23.79 18.73
N LYS A 89 -9.49 -24.49 17.86
CA LYS A 89 -9.01 -25.73 17.24
C LYS A 89 -7.79 -25.39 16.39
N ASN A 90 -6.60 -25.56 16.95
CA ASN A 90 -5.30 -25.74 16.28
C ASN A 90 -5.29 -25.24 14.83
N ASP A 91 -5.24 -23.93 14.60
CA ASP A 91 -4.92 -23.44 13.27
C ASP A 91 -3.48 -23.88 12.99
N THR A 92 -3.33 -24.80 12.05
CA THR A 92 -2.03 -25.25 11.56
C THR A 92 -1.22 -24.02 11.16
N THR A 93 0.08 -23.99 11.46
CA THR A 93 0.99 -22.87 11.17
C THR A 93 0.79 -22.30 9.76
N SER A 94 0.53 -23.16 8.77
CA SER A 94 0.20 -22.78 7.40
C SER A 94 -1.02 -21.87 7.24
N LYS A 95 -2.11 -22.10 7.98
CA LYS A 95 -3.33 -21.28 7.91
C LYS A 95 -3.11 -19.90 8.53
N ALA A 96 -2.33 -19.83 9.61
CA ALA A 96 -1.94 -18.57 10.23
C ALA A 96 -1.07 -17.74 9.28
N ILE A 97 -0.09 -18.35 8.62
CA ILE A 97 0.73 -17.68 7.60
C ILE A 97 -0.15 -17.15 6.47
N HIS A 98 -1.02 -18.02 5.92
CA HIS A 98 -1.92 -17.67 4.82
C HIS A 98 -2.84 -16.49 5.19
N SER A 99 -3.34 -16.43 6.44
CA SER A 99 -4.18 -15.31 6.88
C SER A 99 -3.40 -14.01 7.04
N ILE A 100 -2.15 -14.05 7.52
CA ILE A 100 -1.27 -12.87 7.61
C ILE A 100 -0.97 -12.32 6.21
N PHE A 101 -0.62 -13.18 5.25
CA PHE A 101 -0.40 -12.75 3.86
C PHE A 101 -1.67 -12.15 3.25
N LYS A 102 -2.83 -12.77 3.48
CA LYS A 102 -4.11 -12.23 3.02
C LYS A 102 -4.39 -10.82 3.57
N ASN A 103 -4.11 -10.60 4.86
CA ASN A 103 -4.29 -9.28 5.48
C ASN A 103 -3.26 -8.27 4.96
N ALA A 104 -2.01 -8.66 4.76
CA ALA A 104 -0.98 -7.79 4.20
C ALA A 104 -1.30 -7.37 2.75
N ILE A 105 -1.78 -8.30 1.93
CA ILE A 105 -2.26 -8.02 0.56
C ILE A 105 -3.45 -7.07 0.60
N LYS A 106 -4.38 -7.25 1.54
CA LYS A 106 -5.51 -6.33 1.72
C LYS A 106 -5.04 -4.90 2.03
N LEU A 107 -4.01 -4.73 2.89
CA LEU A 107 -3.42 -3.41 3.14
C LEU A 107 -2.81 -2.79 1.87
N LEU A 108 -2.21 -3.59 1.00
CA LEU A 108 -1.71 -3.12 -0.29
C LEU A 108 -2.83 -2.69 -1.24
N GLN A 109 -3.98 -3.39 -1.22
CA GLN A 109 -5.18 -3.00 -1.97
C GLN A 109 -5.77 -1.70 -1.43
N GLU A 110 -5.87 -1.55 -0.11
CA GLU A 110 -6.38 -0.34 0.54
C GLU A 110 -5.51 0.88 0.24
N LYS A 111 -4.19 0.69 0.11
CA LYS A 111 -3.25 1.75 -0.33
C LYS A 111 -3.24 1.97 -1.85
N GLY A 112 -3.87 1.10 -2.64
CA GLY A 112 -3.96 1.22 -4.10
C GLY A 112 -2.74 0.75 -4.89
N PHE A 113 -1.75 0.12 -4.24
CA PHE A 113 -0.57 -0.42 -4.91
C PHE A 113 -0.90 -1.63 -5.80
N ILE A 114 -1.93 -2.37 -5.41
CA ILE A 114 -2.43 -3.51 -6.14
C ILE A 114 -3.95 -3.44 -6.26
N TYR A 115 -4.50 -4.08 -7.27
CA TYR A 115 -5.94 -4.18 -7.48
C TYR A 115 -6.31 -5.51 -8.12
N GLN A 116 -7.60 -5.82 -8.12
CA GLN A 116 -8.14 -7.04 -8.69
C GLN A 116 -9.14 -6.69 -9.80
N LYS A 117 -9.18 -7.54 -10.84
CA LYS A 117 -10.15 -7.44 -11.93
C LYS A 117 -11.26 -8.47 -11.69
N ASP A 118 -12.48 -8.13 -12.09
CA ASP A 118 -13.65 -9.02 -12.01
C ASP A 118 -13.61 -10.10 -13.12
N CYS A 119 -12.52 -10.85 -13.20
CA CYS A 119 -12.28 -11.87 -14.22
C CYS A 119 -12.45 -13.31 -13.70
N GLY A 120 -13.14 -13.51 -12.58
CA GLY A 120 -13.48 -14.84 -12.04
C GLY A 120 -12.33 -15.59 -11.36
N PHE A 121 -11.17 -14.93 -11.19
CA PHE A 121 -10.04 -15.44 -10.43
C PHE A 121 -9.90 -14.65 -9.12
N ASP A 122 -10.46 -15.19 -8.04
CA ASP A 122 -10.48 -14.53 -6.72
C ASP A 122 -9.09 -14.30 -6.10
N ASN A 123 -8.03 -14.86 -6.68
CA ASN A 123 -6.68 -14.84 -6.12
C ASN A 123 -5.61 -14.17 -7.01
N LEU A 124 -5.97 -13.59 -8.16
CA LEU A 124 -5.02 -12.93 -9.06
C LEU A 124 -5.00 -11.41 -8.83
N PHE A 125 -3.83 -10.89 -8.45
CA PHE A 125 -3.62 -9.47 -8.18
C PHE A 125 -2.79 -8.81 -9.29
N TYR A 126 -3.12 -7.57 -9.61
CA TYR A 126 -2.42 -6.73 -10.57
C TYR A 126 -1.70 -5.60 -9.84
N VAL A 127 -0.46 -5.33 -10.20
CA VAL A 127 0.33 -4.22 -9.63
C VAL A 127 0.04 -2.94 -10.40
N THR A 128 -0.53 -1.94 -9.72
CA THR A 128 -1.00 -0.68 -10.32
C THR A 128 0.11 0.04 -11.09
N LYS A 129 1.34 0.04 -10.57
CA LYS A 129 2.49 0.76 -11.17
C LYS A 129 3.03 0.13 -12.46
N GLU A 130 2.84 -1.17 -12.66
CA GLU A 130 3.36 -1.87 -13.85
C GLU A 130 2.28 -2.06 -14.94
N ASP A 131 1.00 -1.85 -14.63
CA ASP A 131 -0.10 -1.93 -15.61
C ASP A 131 -0.14 -0.71 -16.54
N LYS A 132 0.66 -0.75 -17.61
CA LYS A 132 0.73 0.31 -18.63
C LYS A 132 -0.57 0.49 -19.41
N GLU A 133 -1.37 -0.57 -19.53
CA GLU A 133 -2.64 -0.49 -20.24
C GLU A 133 -3.65 0.34 -19.44
N LEU A 134 -3.67 0.16 -18.12
CA LEU A 134 -4.45 1.01 -17.22
C LEU A 134 -4.02 2.47 -17.35
N HIS A 135 -2.73 2.78 -17.30
CA HIS A 135 -2.22 4.16 -17.40
C HIS A 135 -2.63 4.82 -18.70
N ARG A 136 -2.42 4.14 -19.83
CA ARG A 136 -2.79 4.65 -21.17
C ARG A 136 -4.27 4.97 -21.27
N LYS A 137 -5.12 4.11 -20.71
CA LYS A 137 -6.57 4.30 -20.73
C LYS A 137 -7.03 5.45 -19.85
N ILE A 138 -6.48 5.57 -18.63
CA ILE A 138 -6.77 6.71 -17.75
C ILE A 138 -6.31 8.02 -18.39
N HIS A 139 -5.09 8.05 -18.93
CA HIS A 139 -4.57 9.22 -19.64
C HIS A 139 -5.49 9.61 -20.81
N ARG A 140 -5.95 8.65 -21.61
CA ARG A 140 -6.91 8.90 -22.69
C ARG A 140 -8.25 9.48 -22.20
N ILE A 141 -8.78 9.00 -21.08
CA ILE A 141 -10.01 9.55 -20.49
C ILE A 141 -9.82 11.04 -20.15
N ILE A 142 -8.66 11.41 -19.62
CA ILE A 142 -8.34 12.79 -19.26
C ILE A 142 -8.12 13.65 -20.52
N GLN A 143 -7.43 13.12 -21.54
CA GLN A 143 -7.25 13.79 -22.84
C GLN A 143 -8.57 14.07 -23.56
N GLU A 144 -9.54 13.16 -23.44
CA GLU A 144 -10.88 13.33 -24.01
C GLU A 144 -11.81 14.18 -23.11
N ASP A 145 -11.25 14.92 -22.13
CA ASP A 145 -11.97 15.73 -21.13
C ASP A 145 -13.15 14.96 -20.49
N CYS A 146 -12.99 13.66 -20.31
CA CYS A 146 -14.01 12.74 -19.80
C CYS A 146 -15.35 12.82 -20.54
N GLN A 147 -15.29 13.02 -21.86
CA GLN A 147 -16.44 13.21 -22.77
C GLN A 147 -17.28 14.45 -22.45
N LYS A 148 -16.72 15.44 -21.74
CA LYS A 148 -17.40 16.71 -21.52
C LYS A 148 -17.49 17.50 -22.83
N PRO A 149 -18.56 18.26 -23.04
CA PRO A 149 -18.66 19.17 -24.18
C PRO A 149 -17.54 20.23 -24.19
N ASN A 150 -17.01 20.54 -25.38
CA ASN A 150 -15.88 21.47 -25.58
C ASN A 150 -16.08 22.91 -25.07
N HIS A 151 -17.30 23.30 -24.68
CA HIS A 151 -17.60 24.62 -24.11
C HIS A 151 -17.38 24.69 -22.60
N MET A 152 -17.09 23.55 -21.95
CA MET A 152 -16.75 23.48 -20.53
C MET A 152 -15.26 23.69 -20.30
N GLU A 153 -14.89 23.95 -19.05
CA GLU A 153 -13.50 24.03 -18.63
C GLU A 153 -12.73 22.75 -18.96
N LYS A 154 -11.51 22.92 -19.46
CA LYS A 154 -10.60 21.81 -19.81
C LYS A 154 -10.21 21.02 -18.56
N GLY A 155 -9.94 19.72 -18.73
CA GLY A 155 -9.59 18.80 -17.64
C GLY A 155 -10.79 18.19 -16.94
N CYS A 156 -10.58 17.44 -15.87
CA CYS A 156 -11.67 16.80 -15.12
C CYS A 156 -11.36 16.75 -13.62
N HIS A 157 -12.42 16.79 -12.82
CA HIS A 157 -12.33 16.46 -11.40
C HIS A 157 -12.11 14.95 -11.20
N PHE A 158 -11.35 14.58 -10.17
CA PHE A 158 -11.00 13.20 -9.78
C PHE A 158 -12.20 12.25 -9.80
N ARG A 159 -13.32 12.64 -9.19
CA ARG A 159 -14.54 11.80 -9.14
C ARG A 159 -15.13 11.51 -10.51
N HIS A 160 -15.02 12.46 -11.45
CA HIS A 160 -15.52 12.27 -12.81
C HIS A 160 -14.62 11.32 -13.59
N ILE A 161 -13.30 11.46 -13.43
CA ILE A 161 -12.32 10.50 -13.97
C ILE A 161 -12.61 9.09 -13.44
N LEU A 162 -12.83 8.96 -12.13
CA LEU A 162 -13.17 7.69 -11.49
C LEU A 162 -14.46 7.09 -12.04
N ALA A 163 -15.51 7.88 -12.22
CA ALA A 163 -16.77 7.42 -12.79
C ALA A 163 -16.57 6.90 -14.23
N CYS A 164 -15.86 7.65 -15.07
CA CYS A 164 -15.53 7.22 -16.43
C CYS A 164 -14.66 5.97 -16.45
N ALA A 165 -13.68 5.86 -15.56
CA ALA A 165 -12.80 4.70 -15.44
C ALA A 165 -13.57 3.45 -14.98
N ARG A 166 -14.50 3.58 -14.04
CA ARG A 166 -15.37 2.48 -13.61
C ARG A 166 -16.28 2.00 -14.72
N LEU A 167 -16.80 2.92 -15.52
CA LEU A 167 -17.71 2.61 -16.61
C LEU A 167 -17.00 1.95 -17.81
N SER A 168 -15.77 2.39 -18.11
CA SER A 168 -15.05 1.95 -19.31
C SER A 168 -14.03 0.84 -19.08
N LEU A 169 -13.49 0.72 -17.86
CA LEU A 169 -12.36 -0.17 -17.56
C LEU A 169 -12.71 -1.29 -16.58
N ASN A 170 -13.04 -0.93 -15.35
CA ASN A 170 -13.29 -1.87 -14.27
C ASN A 170 -14.27 -1.26 -13.25
N PRO A 171 -15.50 -1.79 -13.12
CA PRO A 171 -16.48 -1.29 -12.15
C PRO A 171 -15.96 -1.26 -10.71
N GLY A 172 -15.06 -2.20 -10.36
CA GLY A 172 -14.44 -2.31 -9.04
C GLY A 172 -13.23 -1.40 -8.79
N LEU A 173 -12.91 -0.46 -9.70
CA LEU A 173 -11.75 0.42 -9.52
C LEU A 173 -11.90 1.28 -8.25
N SER A 174 -10.92 1.18 -7.34
CA SER A 174 -10.92 1.93 -6.08
C SER A 174 -10.28 3.31 -6.23
N GLU A 175 -10.64 4.24 -5.34
CA GLU A 175 -10.06 5.60 -5.30
C GLU A 175 -8.53 5.60 -5.14
N PRO A 176 -7.94 4.81 -4.22
CA PRO A 176 -6.49 4.78 -4.05
C PRO A 176 -5.74 4.30 -5.29
N VAL A 177 -6.31 3.35 -6.05
CA VAL A 177 -5.71 2.86 -7.29
C VAL A 177 -5.68 3.98 -8.34
N LEU A 178 -6.78 4.70 -8.51
CA LEU A 178 -6.80 5.85 -9.42
C LEU A 178 -5.80 6.93 -9.00
N GLN A 179 -5.73 7.23 -7.70
CA GLN A 179 -4.79 8.21 -7.15
C GLN A 179 -3.33 7.83 -7.48
N GLN A 180 -2.95 6.57 -7.26
CA GLN A 180 -1.60 6.06 -7.63
C GLN A 180 -1.30 6.19 -9.13
N VAL A 181 -2.30 5.99 -9.99
CA VAL A 181 -2.12 6.16 -11.45
C VAL A 181 -1.94 7.63 -11.82
N LEU A 182 -2.73 8.53 -11.22
CA LEU A 182 -2.63 9.96 -11.49
C LEU A 182 -1.29 10.54 -11.03
N GLU A 183 -0.82 10.16 -9.85
CA GLU A 183 0.53 10.52 -9.36
C GLU A 183 1.62 10.07 -10.35
N LEU A 184 1.52 8.84 -10.86
CA LEU A 184 2.49 8.34 -11.84
C LEU A 184 2.44 9.09 -13.19
N LEU A 185 1.26 9.48 -13.65
CA LEU A 185 1.10 10.25 -14.89
C LEU A 185 1.59 11.68 -14.72
N GLU A 186 1.42 12.26 -13.54
CA GLU A 186 1.95 13.59 -13.20
C GLU A 186 3.48 13.57 -13.11
N ASP A 187 4.07 12.53 -12.50
CA ASP A 187 5.52 12.28 -12.50
C ASP A 187 6.10 12.16 -13.93
N GLN A 188 5.31 11.63 -14.87
CA GLN A 188 5.69 11.49 -16.28
C GLN A 188 5.46 12.77 -17.10
N SER A 189 4.88 13.82 -16.50
CA SER A 189 4.46 15.04 -17.19
C SER A 189 3.43 14.80 -18.30
N ASP A 190 2.60 13.74 -18.17
CA ASP A 190 1.48 13.48 -19.08
C ASP A 190 0.24 14.28 -18.66
N ILE A 191 0.08 14.51 -17.35
CA ILE A 191 -1.00 15.31 -16.77
C ILE A 191 -0.46 16.31 -15.75
N VAL A 192 -1.26 17.32 -15.42
CA VAL A 192 -0.98 18.29 -14.36
C VAL A 192 -2.20 18.49 -13.47
N SER A 193 -1.96 18.55 -12.16
CA SER A 193 -2.97 19.02 -11.20
C SER A 193 -3.01 20.55 -11.19
N THR A 194 -4.18 21.15 -11.53
CA THR A 194 -4.32 22.62 -11.54
C THR A 194 -4.95 23.16 -10.26
N THR A 195 -5.93 22.43 -9.72
CA THR A 195 -6.56 22.71 -8.43
C THR A 195 -6.75 21.41 -7.65
N GLU A 196 -7.21 21.48 -6.40
CA GLU A 196 -7.43 20.30 -5.57
C GLU A 196 -8.31 19.28 -6.30
N HIS A 197 -7.75 18.09 -6.55
CA HIS A 197 -8.39 16.99 -7.27
C HIS A 197 -8.86 17.30 -8.69
N TYR A 198 -8.24 18.26 -9.38
CA TYR A 198 -8.56 18.58 -10.77
C TYR A 198 -7.34 18.42 -11.67
N TYR A 199 -7.50 17.63 -12.74
CA TYR A 199 -6.41 17.20 -13.61
C TYR A 199 -6.65 17.60 -15.06
N ILE A 200 -5.59 18.04 -15.74
CA ILE A 200 -5.58 18.39 -17.15
C ILE A 200 -4.47 17.60 -17.84
N ALA A 201 -4.72 17.06 -19.04
CA ALA A 201 -3.67 16.46 -19.86
C ALA A 201 -2.85 17.53 -20.58
N PHE A 202 -1.55 17.28 -20.76
CA PHE A 202 -0.66 18.15 -21.55
C PHE A 202 -0.91 18.05 -23.06
#